data_AF-A0A541BXX7-F1
#
_entry.id   AF-A0A541BXX7-F1
#
_cell.length_a   1.000
_cell.length_b   1.000
_cell.length_c   1.000
_cell.angle_alpha   90.00
_cell.angle_beta   90.00
_cell.angle_gamma   90.00
#
_symmetry.space_group_name_H-M   'P 1'
#
loop_
_entity.id
_entity.type
_entity.pdbx_description
1 polymer ?
#
loop_
_entity_poly.entity_id
_entity_poly.type
_entity_poly.pdbx_seq_one_letter_code
_entity_poly.pdbx_strand_id
1 'polypeptide(L)'
;MAGKRKKKARTREESLALPSRWRLQHGGFSEPVREADPETGTPVLHRRAIDTLGLMLANGTITQEMHDAGGCFRVLFRRAALDGMVRASLLRLPGRTADALSERAMDARRRVAEALDALGGHDSAAGSCAWHVLGLEMSVREWATRQGWGGRPVSPPQAQGMLVATLGVLAGHFGLVPRTRAA
;
A
#
# COMPACT_ATOMS: atom_id res chain seq x y z
N MET A 1 -51.80 19.39 32.15
CA MET A 1 -50.34 19.44 31.87
C MET A 1 -49.95 18.22 31.02
N ALA A 2 -49.99 18.35 29.69
CA ALA A 2 -49.67 17.25 28.78
C ALA A 2 -48.14 17.16 28.56
N GLY A 3 -47.52 16.10 29.08
CA GLY A 3 -46.08 15.87 28.99
C GLY A 3 -45.63 15.69 27.53
N LYS A 4 -44.75 16.58 27.05
CA LYS A 4 -44.10 16.47 25.74
C LYS A 4 -43.28 15.19 25.67
N ARG A 5 -43.76 14.20 24.90
CA ARG A 5 -43.05 12.96 24.60
C ARG A 5 -41.85 13.29 23.68
N LYS A 6 -40.62 13.22 24.21
CA LYS A 6 -39.39 13.38 23.41
C LYS A 6 -39.36 12.28 22.35
N LYS A 7 -39.38 12.66 21.06
CA LYS A 7 -39.16 11.74 19.94
C LYS A 7 -37.73 11.19 20.06
N LYS A 8 -37.60 9.89 20.32
CA LYS A 8 -36.33 9.17 20.33
C LYS A 8 -35.75 9.25 18.92
N ALA A 9 -34.58 9.88 18.77
CA ALA A 9 -33.92 9.98 17.48
C ALA A 9 -33.64 8.56 16.97
N ARG A 10 -34.12 8.24 15.75
CA ARG A 10 -33.76 6.98 15.08
C ARG A 10 -32.26 7.04 14.79
N THR A 11 -31.49 6.14 15.37
CA THR A 11 -30.09 5.93 14.99
C THR A 11 -30.09 5.62 13.50
N ARG A 12 -29.54 6.52 12.69
CA ARG A 12 -29.43 6.33 11.25
C ARG A 12 -28.43 5.20 11.05
N GLU A 13 -28.91 4.01 10.69
CA GLU A 13 -28.04 2.87 10.39
C GLU A 13 -27.02 3.30 9.33
N GLU A 14 -25.73 3.12 9.64
CA GLU A 14 -24.67 3.45 8.69
C GLU A 14 -24.81 2.53 7.48
N SER A 15 -24.97 3.14 6.31
CA SER A 15 -25.04 2.39 5.06
C SER A 15 -23.72 1.67 4.83
N LEU A 16 -23.75 0.35 4.69
CA LEU A 16 -22.59 -0.48 4.38
C LEU A 16 -21.93 -0.11 3.03
N ALA A 17 -22.64 0.61 2.16
CA ALA A 17 -22.12 1.10 0.89
C ALA A 17 -21.24 2.36 1.02
N LEU A 18 -21.22 3.00 2.19
CA LEU A 18 -20.39 4.16 2.47
C LEU A 18 -19.22 3.75 3.37
N PRO A 19 -18.05 4.39 3.21
CA PRO A 19 -16.96 4.20 4.15
C PRO A 19 -17.39 4.48 5.58
N SER A 20 -17.04 3.59 6.50
CA SER A 20 -17.33 3.77 7.92
C SER A 20 -16.61 5.01 8.47
N ARG A 21 -17.17 5.62 9.52
CA ARG A 21 -16.55 6.77 10.19
C ARG A 21 -15.13 6.49 10.68
N TRP A 22 -14.89 5.27 11.16
CA TRP A 22 -13.55 4.84 11.57
C TRP A 22 -12.60 4.81 10.38
N ARG A 23 -13.02 4.25 9.24
CA ARG A 23 -12.14 4.14 8.06
C ARG A 23 -11.78 5.49 7.45
N LEU A 24 -12.70 6.47 7.48
CA LEU A 24 -12.46 7.85 7.02
C LEU A 24 -11.37 8.57 7.83
N GLN A 25 -11.03 8.10 9.03
CA GLN A 25 -9.91 8.64 9.82
C GLN A 25 -8.55 8.21 9.25
N HIS A 26 -8.50 7.18 8.41
CA HIS A 26 -7.29 6.55 7.89
C HIS A 26 -7.04 6.84 6.40
N GLY A 27 -7.58 7.95 5.88
CA GLY A 27 -7.34 8.41 4.51
C GLY A 27 -8.59 8.55 3.66
N GLY A 28 -8.40 9.22 2.51
CA GLY A 28 -9.47 9.51 1.55
C GLY A 28 -9.86 8.32 0.68
N PHE A 29 -10.99 8.47 0.01
CA PHE A 29 -11.49 7.54 -0.99
C PHE A 29 -11.57 8.23 -2.34
N SER A 30 -11.41 7.45 -3.41
CA SER A 30 -11.72 7.92 -4.75
C SER A 30 -13.18 8.33 -4.86
N GLU A 31 -13.48 9.11 -5.89
CA GLU A 31 -14.85 9.25 -6.36
C GLU A 31 -15.45 7.86 -6.66
N PRO A 32 -16.76 7.67 -6.42
CA PRO A 32 -17.42 6.41 -6.65
C PRO A 32 -17.36 6.01 -8.14
N VAL A 33 -16.75 4.87 -8.41
CA VAL A 33 -16.65 4.26 -9.73
C VAL A 33 -17.81 3.27 -9.88
N ARG A 34 -18.58 3.42 -10.95
CA ARG A 34 -19.64 2.49 -11.32
C ARG A 34 -19.09 1.51 -12.35
N GLU A 35 -18.99 0.25 -11.98
CA GLU A 35 -18.44 -0.81 -12.82
C GLU A 35 -19.29 -2.08 -12.69
N ALA A 36 -19.22 -2.99 -13.65
CA ALA A 36 -19.83 -4.30 -13.51
C ALA A 36 -18.95 -5.16 -12.58
N ASP A 37 -19.57 -5.83 -11.61
CA ASP A 37 -18.91 -6.84 -10.80
C ASP A 37 -18.35 -7.93 -11.72
N PRO A 38 -17.04 -8.23 -11.66
CA PRO A 38 -16.41 -9.21 -12.56
C PRO A 38 -16.94 -10.64 -12.38
N GLU A 39 -17.50 -10.99 -11.22
CA GLU A 39 -18.07 -12.33 -10.97
C GLU A 39 -19.55 -12.40 -11.32
N THR A 40 -20.32 -11.35 -11.04
CA THR A 40 -21.79 -11.38 -11.16
C THR A 40 -22.35 -10.57 -12.33
N GLY A 41 -21.55 -9.69 -12.94
CA GLY A 41 -21.98 -8.75 -13.99
C GLY A 41 -22.90 -7.62 -13.50
N THR A 42 -23.22 -7.59 -12.20
CA THR A 42 -24.13 -6.59 -11.65
C THR A 42 -23.45 -5.22 -11.56
N PRO A 43 -24.15 -4.12 -11.86
CA PRO A 43 -23.57 -2.79 -11.74
C PRO A 43 -23.37 -2.44 -10.26
N VAL A 44 -22.11 -2.40 -9.84
CA VAL A 44 -21.68 -2.04 -8.49
C VAL A 44 -21.06 -0.65 -8.48
N LEU A 45 -21.29 0.05 -7.37
CA LEU A 45 -20.66 1.34 -7.10
C LEU A 45 -19.63 1.14 -6.00
N HIS A 46 -18.35 1.22 -6.36
CA HIS A 46 -17.25 1.00 -5.42
C HIS A 46 -16.35 2.23 -5.34
N ARG A 47 -15.66 2.39 -4.22
CA ARG A 47 -14.65 3.42 -4.00
C ARG A 47 -13.32 2.75 -3.69
N ARG A 48 -12.23 3.26 -4.24
CA ARG A 48 -10.88 2.78 -3.91
C ARG A 48 -10.30 3.66 -2.80
N ALA A 49 -9.71 3.05 -1.78
CA ALA A 49 -8.93 3.83 -0.83
C ALA A 49 -7.74 4.44 -1.56
N ILE A 50 -7.50 5.74 -1.41
CA ILE A 50 -6.35 6.41 -2.00
C ILE A 50 -5.16 6.11 -1.09
N ASP A 51 -4.19 5.36 -1.60
CA ASP A 51 -2.95 5.11 -0.92
C ASP A 51 -1.97 6.28 -1.10
N THR A 52 -0.87 6.29 -0.35
CA THR A 52 0.11 7.40 -0.41
C THR A 52 0.65 7.61 -1.82
N LEU A 53 0.87 6.53 -2.59
CA LEU A 53 1.33 6.62 -3.98
C LEU A 53 0.26 7.20 -4.89
N GLY A 54 -1.01 6.78 -4.77
CA GLY A 54 -2.12 7.35 -5.52
C GLY A 54 -2.30 8.85 -5.27
N LEU A 55 -2.13 9.30 -4.02
CA LEU A 55 -2.16 10.73 -3.68
C LEU A 55 -0.96 11.47 -4.29
N MET A 56 0.23 10.88 -4.23
CA MET A 56 1.44 11.47 -4.82
C MET A 56 1.35 11.59 -6.34
N LEU A 57 0.73 10.61 -7.01
CA LEU A 57 0.47 10.64 -8.45
C LEU A 57 -0.56 11.72 -8.81
N ALA A 58 -1.68 11.80 -8.06
CA ALA A 58 -2.70 12.82 -8.28
C ALA A 58 -2.15 14.25 -8.10
N ASN A 59 -1.21 14.44 -7.16
CA ASN A 59 -0.53 15.71 -6.94
C ASN A 59 0.60 15.99 -7.96
N GLY A 60 0.90 15.06 -8.88
CA GLY A 60 1.98 15.20 -9.86
C GLY A 60 3.40 15.11 -9.27
N THR A 61 3.55 14.62 -8.05
CA THR A 61 4.86 14.49 -7.38
C THR A 61 5.65 13.26 -7.82
N ILE A 62 4.98 12.27 -8.42
CA ILE A 62 5.58 11.07 -9.03
C ILE A 62 4.94 10.82 -10.40
N THR A 63 5.64 10.08 -11.25
CA THR A 63 5.13 9.68 -12.57
C THR A 63 4.30 8.39 -12.48
N GLN A 64 3.60 8.04 -13.57
CA GLN A 64 2.85 6.79 -13.65
C GLN A 64 3.77 5.56 -13.49
N GLU A 65 4.95 5.59 -14.09
CA GLU A 65 5.94 4.50 -14.01
C GLU A 65 6.43 4.30 -12.57
N MET A 66 6.63 5.39 -11.83
CA MET A 66 6.98 5.35 -10.40
C MET A 66 5.85 4.75 -9.55
N HIS A 67 4.60 5.14 -9.81
CA HIS A 67 3.44 4.57 -9.13
C HIS A 67 3.35 3.05 -9.37
N ASP A 68 3.47 2.63 -10.63
CA ASP A 68 3.37 1.23 -11.01
C ASP A 68 4.53 0.41 -10.46
N ALA A 69 5.74 0.98 -10.40
CA ALA A 69 6.90 0.36 -9.77
C ALA A 69 6.67 0.09 -8.27
N GLY A 70 6.11 1.06 -7.55
CA GLY A 70 5.72 0.90 -6.16
C GLY A 70 4.66 -0.19 -5.98
N GLY A 71 3.69 -0.25 -6.90
CA GLY A 71 2.69 -1.32 -6.97
C GLY A 71 3.30 -2.71 -7.18
N CYS A 72 4.23 -2.85 -8.14
CA CYS A 72 4.96 -4.10 -8.38
C CYS A 72 5.72 -4.56 -7.15
N PHE A 73 6.49 -3.67 -6.51
CA PHE A 73 7.24 -4.00 -5.30
C PHE A 73 6.31 -4.49 -4.18
N ARG A 74 5.20 -3.79 -3.95
CA ARG A 74 4.21 -4.13 -2.92
C ARG A 74 3.55 -5.50 -3.16
N VAL A 75 3.23 -5.82 -4.41
CA VAL A 75 2.70 -7.14 -4.78
C VAL A 75 3.74 -8.24 -4.52
N LEU A 76 5.00 -8.02 -4.91
CA LEU A 76 6.09 -8.96 -4.64
C LEU A 76 6.32 -9.16 -3.14
N PHE A 77 6.35 -8.07 -2.37
CA PHE A 77 6.55 -8.10 -0.91
C PHE A 77 5.46 -8.91 -0.18
N ARG A 78 4.19 -8.71 -0.56
CA ARG A 78 3.06 -9.50 -0.03
C ARG A 78 3.11 -10.96 -0.46
N ARG A 79 3.47 -11.26 -1.72
CA ARG A 79 3.65 -12.65 -2.19
C ARG A 79 4.79 -13.36 -1.47
N ALA A 80 5.84 -12.61 -1.09
CA ALA A 80 6.98 -13.09 -0.34
C ALA A 80 6.68 -13.35 1.15
N ALA A 81 5.51 -12.90 1.65
CA ALA A 81 5.09 -12.99 3.05
C ALA A 81 6.16 -12.41 4.00
N LEU A 82 6.65 -11.21 3.66
CA LEU A 82 7.69 -10.48 4.43
C LEU A 82 7.11 -9.45 5.41
N ASP A 83 5.79 -9.27 5.42
CA ASP A 83 5.05 -8.37 6.30
C ASP A 83 4.78 -8.96 7.70
N GLY A 84 5.18 -10.22 7.95
CA GLY A 84 4.94 -10.91 9.21
C GLY A 84 3.47 -11.25 9.48
N MET A 85 2.56 -10.90 8.56
CA MET A 85 1.15 -11.25 8.66
C MET A 85 0.96 -12.70 8.23
N VAL A 86 0.85 -13.60 9.20
CA VAL A 86 0.46 -14.98 8.93
C VAL A 86 -0.97 -14.96 8.40
N ARG A 87 -1.16 -15.36 7.14
CA ARG A 87 -2.49 -15.63 6.60
C ARG A 87 -3.08 -16.81 7.38
N ALA A 88 -3.89 -16.51 8.37
CA ALA A 88 -4.66 -17.52 9.07
C ALA A 88 -5.61 -18.17 8.06
N SER A 89 -5.49 -19.49 7.86
CA SER A 89 -6.49 -20.23 7.11
C SER A 89 -7.83 -20.11 7.85
N LEU A 90 -8.83 -19.50 7.21
CA LEU A 90 -10.19 -19.40 7.78
C LEU A 90 -10.81 -20.79 8.00
N LEU A 91 -10.34 -21.79 7.24
CA LEU A 91 -10.69 -23.19 7.41
C LEU A 91 -9.58 -23.89 8.21
N ARG A 92 -9.91 -24.36 9.40
CA ARG A 92 -9.01 -25.20 10.19
C ARG A 92 -9.02 -26.61 9.60
N LEU A 93 -8.00 -26.94 8.81
CA LEU A 93 -7.79 -28.30 8.29
C LEU A 93 -6.99 -29.09 9.33
N PRO A 94 -7.59 -30.07 10.02
CA PRO A 94 -6.86 -30.90 10.99
C PRO A 94 -5.74 -31.67 10.28
N GLY A 95 -4.54 -31.70 10.86
CA GLY A 95 -3.37 -32.40 10.31
C GLY A 95 -2.53 -31.63 9.30
N ARG A 96 -2.94 -30.41 8.88
CA ARG A 96 -2.11 -29.56 8.02
C ARG A 96 -1.05 -28.84 8.86
N THR A 97 0.21 -29.24 8.71
CA THR A 97 1.36 -28.43 9.14
C THR A 97 1.38 -27.13 8.34
N ALA A 98 1.92 -26.04 8.90
CA ALA A 98 2.05 -24.77 8.20
C ALA A 98 2.64 -25.02 6.81
N ASP A 99 1.99 -24.51 5.75
CA ASP A 99 2.42 -24.73 4.37
C ASP A 99 3.91 -24.40 4.24
N ALA A 100 4.69 -25.33 3.69
CA ALA A 100 6.04 -25.05 3.24
C ALA A 100 6.00 -23.84 2.29
N LEU A 101 7.02 -22.99 2.35
CA LEU A 101 7.07 -21.77 1.55
C LEU A 101 6.99 -22.16 0.07
N SER A 102 5.90 -21.77 -0.61
CA SER A 102 5.69 -22.17 -2.02
C SER A 102 6.83 -21.65 -2.92
N GLU A 103 7.12 -22.36 -4.01
CA GLU A 103 8.08 -21.91 -5.05
C GLU A 103 7.81 -20.46 -5.51
N ARG A 104 6.53 -20.09 -5.64
CA ARG A 104 6.12 -18.73 -6.00
C ARG A 104 6.50 -17.70 -4.93
N ALA A 105 6.46 -18.08 -3.66
CA ALA A 105 6.88 -17.22 -2.56
C ALA A 105 8.42 -17.11 -2.50
N MET A 106 9.15 -18.18 -2.85
CA MET A 106 10.61 -18.15 -2.97
C MET A 106 11.07 -17.25 -4.13
N ASP A 107 10.45 -17.35 -5.31
CA ASP A 107 10.71 -16.43 -6.44
C ASP A 107 10.38 -14.98 -6.06
N ALA A 108 9.27 -14.74 -5.37
CA ALA A 108 8.93 -13.40 -4.89
C ALA A 108 9.98 -12.85 -3.91
N ARG A 109 10.49 -13.67 -2.99
CA ARG A 109 11.57 -13.27 -2.06
C ARG A 109 12.85 -12.91 -2.81
N ARG A 110 13.24 -13.71 -3.81
CA ARG A 110 14.39 -13.40 -4.67
C ARG A 110 14.22 -12.07 -5.39
N ARG A 111 13.05 -11.83 -6.01
CA ARG A 111 12.76 -10.57 -6.73
C ARG A 111 12.74 -9.36 -5.79
N VAL A 112 12.27 -9.51 -4.55
CA VAL A 112 12.36 -8.44 -3.53
C VAL A 112 13.82 -8.16 -3.19
N ALA A 113 14.65 -9.19 -3.04
CA ALA A 113 16.08 -9.01 -2.78
C ALA A 113 16.77 -8.29 -3.96
N GLU A 114 16.52 -8.70 -5.21
CA GLU A 114 17.05 -8.04 -6.40
C GLU A 114 16.65 -6.55 -6.48
N ALA A 115 15.40 -6.22 -6.13
CA ALA A 115 14.92 -4.85 -6.08
C ALA A 115 15.60 -4.04 -4.97
N LEU A 116 15.86 -4.63 -3.80
CA LEU A 116 16.60 -3.98 -2.72
C LEU A 116 18.08 -3.80 -3.07
N ASP A 117 18.69 -4.76 -3.76
CA ASP A 117 20.07 -4.66 -4.23
C ASP A 117 20.21 -3.50 -5.24
N ALA A 118 19.24 -3.34 -6.15
CA ALA A 118 19.19 -2.19 -7.06
C ALA A 118 19.09 -0.84 -6.33
N LEU A 119 18.55 -0.82 -5.11
CA LEU A 119 18.46 0.36 -4.25
C LEU A 119 19.73 0.59 -3.41
N GLY A 120 20.74 -0.25 -3.52
CA GLY A 120 21.97 -0.20 -2.72
C GLY A 120 21.94 -1.07 -1.46
N GLY A 121 21.02 -2.05 -1.40
CA GLY A 121 20.87 -2.98 -0.29
C GLY A 121 19.86 -2.54 0.77
N HIS A 122 19.54 -3.44 1.69
CA HIS A 122 18.52 -3.22 2.73
C HIS A 122 18.83 -2.03 3.66
N ASP A 123 20.09 -1.87 4.04
CA ASP A 123 20.53 -0.82 4.98
C ASP A 123 20.71 0.55 4.31
N SER A 124 20.57 0.62 2.98
CA SER A 124 20.59 1.89 2.27
C SER A 124 19.36 2.74 2.62
N ALA A 125 19.47 4.04 2.42
CA ALA A 125 18.37 4.96 2.68
C ALA A 125 17.14 4.64 1.79
N ALA A 126 17.39 4.24 0.53
CA ALA A 126 16.34 3.88 -0.42
C ALA A 126 15.78 2.47 -0.14
N GLY A 127 16.62 1.51 0.24
CA GLY A 127 16.21 0.16 0.64
C GLY A 127 15.34 0.16 1.89
N SER A 128 15.73 0.92 2.93
CA SER A 128 14.92 1.11 4.13
C SER A 128 13.58 1.78 3.81
N CYS A 129 13.60 2.81 2.95
CA CYS A 129 12.37 3.48 2.50
C CYS A 129 11.45 2.49 1.76
N ALA A 130 11.96 1.72 0.80
CA ALA A 130 11.20 0.71 0.07
C ALA A 130 10.61 -0.35 1.01
N TRP A 131 11.42 -0.87 1.93
CA TRP A 131 10.98 -1.89 2.88
C TRP A 131 9.81 -1.40 3.74
N HIS A 132 9.96 -0.25 4.40
CA HIS A 132 8.98 0.23 5.37
C HIS A 132 7.79 0.93 4.70
N VAL A 133 8.03 1.80 3.73
CA VAL A 133 6.96 2.62 3.13
C VAL A 133 6.21 1.84 2.05
N LEU A 134 6.92 1.11 1.18
CA LEU A 134 6.27 0.38 0.07
C LEU A 134 5.84 -1.02 0.48
N GLY A 135 6.72 -1.75 1.18
CA GLY A 135 6.49 -3.13 1.62
C GLY A 135 5.55 -3.24 2.80
N LEU A 136 5.90 -2.61 3.93
CA LEU A 136 5.08 -2.60 5.15
C LEU A 136 3.96 -1.54 5.14
N GLU A 137 3.84 -0.76 4.06
CA GLU A 137 2.82 0.27 3.87
C GLU A 137 2.77 1.31 5.00
N MET A 138 3.92 1.57 5.64
CA MET A 138 4.08 2.62 6.64
C MET A 138 3.98 4.00 5.98
N SER A 139 3.38 4.98 6.66
CA SER A 139 3.35 6.35 6.12
C SER A 139 4.77 6.93 6.04
N VAL A 140 5.03 7.77 5.02
CA VAL A 140 6.34 8.45 4.85
C VAL A 140 6.71 9.23 6.11
N ARG A 141 5.74 9.90 6.74
CA ARG A 141 5.93 10.66 7.99
C ARG A 141 6.34 9.75 9.14
N GLU A 142 5.66 8.61 9.30
CA GLU A 142 5.97 7.65 10.35
C GLU A 142 7.36 7.05 10.15
N TRP A 143 7.69 6.60 8.93
CA TRP A 143 9.03 6.11 8.60
C TRP A 143 10.07 7.18 8.91
N ALA A 144 9.88 8.42 8.44
CA ALA A 144 10.81 9.53 8.66
C ALA A 144 11.04 9.84 10.15
N THR A 145 10.06 9.59 11.02
CA THR A 145 10.15 9.91 12.46
C THR A 145 10.67 8.72 13.27
N ARG A 146 10.24 7.49 12.95
CA ARG A 146 10.54 6.27 13.72
C ARG A 146 11.79 5.54 13.27
N GLN A 147 11.96 5.42 11.96
CA GLN A 147 13.11 4.73 11.35
C GLN A 147 14.17 5.74 10.91
N GLY A 148 13.72 6.75 10.16
CA GLY A 148 14.56 7.78 9.59
C GLY A 148 15.67 7.18 8.73
N TRP A 149 16.82 7.83 8.73
CA TRP A 149 18.02 7.32 8.07
C TRP A 149 19.21 7.42 9.01
N GLY A 150 19.99 6.33 9.09
CA GLY A 150 21.10 6.23 10.04
C GLY A 150 20.66 6.38 11.50
N GLY A 151 19.43 5.99 11.83
CA GLY A 151 18.83 6.14 13.17
C GLY A 151 18.44 7.57 13.53
N ARG A 152 18.44 8.51 12.57
CA ARG A 152 18.07 9.91 12.79
C ARG A 152 16.76 10.25 12.07
N PRO A 153 15.85 10.99 12.72
CA PRO A 153 14.66 11.48 12.05
C PRO A 153 14.97 12.32 10.81
N VAL A 154 14.19 12.15 9.76
CA VAL A 154 14.33 12.86 8.48
C VAL A 154 13.21 13.91 8.37
N SER A 155 13.54 15.10 7.84
CA SER A 155 12.52 16.14 7.64
C SER A 155 11.48 15.69 6.60
N PRO A 156 10.20 16.12 6.70
CA PRO A 156 9.15 15.64 5.79
C PRO A 156 9.44 15.87 4.29
N PRO A 157 9.93 17.04 3.83
CA PRO A 157 10.25 17.24 2.41
C PRO A 157 11.39 16.33 1.94
N GLN A 158 12.40 16.12 2.80
CA GLN A 158 13.51 15.23 2.49
C GLN A 158 13.06 13.77 2.40
N ALA A 159 12.20 13.33 3.33
CA ALA A 159 11.65 11.98 3.31
C ALA A 159 10.79 11.73 2.06
N GLN A 160 9.98 12.71 1.65
CA GLN A 160 9.25 12.64 0.38
C GLN A 160 10.20 12.55 -0.82
N GLY A 161 11.26 13.37 -0.86
CA GLY A 161 12.28 13.30 -1.91
C GLY A 161 13.00 11.94 -1.97
N MET A 162 13.30 11.34 -0.82
CA MET A 162 13.90 10.00 -0.74
C MET A 162 12.96 8.94 -1.31
N LEU A 163 11.65 9.02 -1.02
CA LEU A 163 10.66 8.13 -1.61
C LEU A 163 10.59 8.30 -3.14
N VAL A 164 10.57 9.53 -3.64
CA VAL A 164 10.55 9.81 -5.09
C VAL A 164 11.78 9.21 -5.77
N ALA A 165 12.98 9.40 -5.20
CA ALA A 165 14.21 8.82 -5.71
C ALA A 165 14.18 7.28 -5.71
N THR A 166 13.68 6.68 -4.62
CA THR A 166 13.49 5.23 -4.48
C THR A 166 12.59 4.68 -5.58
N LEU A 167 11.45 5.33 -5.83
CA LEU A 167 10.51 4.93 -6.88
C LEU A 167 11.11 5.08 -8.28
N GLY A 168 11.94 6.11 -8.52
CA GLY A 168 12.65 6.27 -9.79
C GLY A 168 13.60 5.11 -10.09
N VAL A 169 14.37 4.65 -9.10
CA VAL A 169 15.24 3.49 -9.25
C VAL A 169 14.43 2.21 -9.47
N LEU A 170 13.35 2.01 -8.70
CA LEU A 170 12.47 0.85 -8.88
C LEU A 170 11.80 0.82 -10.26
N ALA A 171 11.40 1.97 -10.80
CA ALA A 171 10.84 2.05 -12.15
C ALA A 171 11.86 1.61 -13.21
N GLY A 172 13.14 1.98 -13.04
CA GLY A 172 14.22 1.48 -13.88
C GLY A 172 14.44 -0.03 -13.70
N HIS A 173 14.48 -0.52 -12.47
CA HIS A 173 14.66 -1.94 -12.14
C HIS A 173 13.56 -2.83 -12.72
N PHE A 174 12.29 -2.43 -12.61
CA PHE A 174 11.17 -3.16 -13.19
C PHE A 174 10.98 -2.95 -14.69
N GLY A 175 11.85 -2.17 -15.35
CA GLY A 175 11.79 -1.93 -16.79
C GLY A 175 10.58 -1.10 -17.23
N LEU A 176 10.03 -0.27 -16.34
CA LEU A 176 8.86 0.56 -16.60
C LEU A 176 9.25 1.91 -17.24
N VAL A 177 10.51 2.33 -17.11
CA VAL A 177 11.01 3.53 -17.78
C VAL A 177 11.34 3.21 -19.25
N PRO A 178 10.85 4.00 -20.23
CA PRO A 178 11.24 3.85 -21.63
C PRO A 178 12.76 3.95 -21.79
N ARG A 179 13.35 3.08 -22.62
CA ARG A 179 14.80 3.03 -22.91
C ARG A 179 15.38 4.33 -23.53
N THR A 180 14.58 5.38 -23.70
CA THR A 180 14.92 6.62 -24.40
C THR A 180 15.50 7.73 -23.51
N ARG A 181 15.79 7.48 -22.23
CA ARG A 181 16.50 8.43 -21.35
C ARG A 181 17.82 7.86 -20.81
N ALA A 182 18.56 7.20 -21.69
CA ALA A 182 19.99 6.95 -21.51
C ALA A 182 20.71 7.69 -22.65
N ALA A 183 20.96 8.98 -22.44
CA ALA A 183 21.84 9.81 -23.25
C ALA A 183 22.58 10.76 -22.30
#